data_AF-A0A6B2SPI9-F1
#
_entry.id   AF-A0A6B2SPI9-F1
#
_cell.length_a   1.000
_cell.length_b   1.000
_cell.length_c   1.000
_cell.angle_alpha   90.00
_cell.angle_beta   90.00
_cell.angle_gamma   90.00
#
_symmetry.space_group_name_H-M   'P 1'
#
loop_
_entity.id
_entity.type
_entity.pdbx_description
1 polymer ?
#
loop_
_entity_poly.entity_id
_entity_poly.type
_entity_poly.pdbx_seq_one_letter_code
_entity_poly.pdbx_strand_id
1 'polypeptide(L)'
;MDALGLLHTSPVHVPVFDGLRASEHPGLELRHHVEEELLARARREGPDAVVPAVRAALQRVADGGDAGRGGRAVRAVLCTCSTIGGVAEALGSELGVPVVRVDRPMAAAAVAAGPRVVLLATVASTVGPTSALVE
;
A
#
# COMPACT_ATOMS: atom_id res chain seq x y z
N MET A 1 12.92 -11.52 14.12
CA MET A 1 11.84 -11.29 13.15
C MET A 1 11.80 -9.81 12.83
N ASP A 2 11.43 -9.47 11.61
CA ASP A 2 11.38 -8.10 11.12
C ASP A 2 9.94 -7.59 11.13
N ALA A 3 9.73 -6.29 10.95
CA ALA A 3 8.40 -5.69 10.85
C ALA A 3 8.00 -5.46 9.38
N LEU A 4 6.70 -5.56 9.10
CA LEU A 4 6.07 -5.08 7.87
C LEU A 4 5.40 -3.74 8.16
N GLY A 5 5.78 -2.70 7.43
CA GLY A 5 5.07 -1.42 7.45
C GLY A 5 3.83 -1.50 6.56
N LEU A 6 2.71 -0.93 6.98
CA LEU A 6 1.51 -0.81 6.17
C LEU A 6 1.15 0.66 6.02
N LEU A 7 1.06 1.13 4.78
CA LEU A 7 0.56 2.45 4.45
C LEU A 7 -0.91 2.33 4.03
N HIS A 8 -1.78 2.87 4.86
CA HIS A 8 -3.22 2.93 4.66
C HIS A 8 -3.67 4.35 4.36
N THR A 9 -4.77 4.49 3.63
CA THR A 9 -5.49 5.77 3.49
C THR A 9 -6.88 5.71 4.12
N SER A 10 -7.12 4.71 4.98
CA SER A 10 -8.33 4.57 5.77
C SER A 10 -8.08 3.63 6.95
N PRO A 11 -8.51 3.98 8.18
CA PRO A 11 -8.26 3.18 9.37
C PRO A 11 -8.99 1.82 9.36
N VAL A 12 -10.01 1.65 8.50
CA VAL A 12 -10.79 0.41 8.39
C VAL A 12 -9.94 -0.81 8.02
N HIS A 13 -8.77 -0.59 7.40
CA HIS A 13 -7.86 -1.67 7.02
C HIS A 13 -7.08 -2.23 8.21
N VAL A 14 -6.88 -1.46 9.29
CA VAL A 14 -6.09 -1.89 10.46
C VAL A 14 -6.61 -3.21 11.04
N PRO A 15 -7.88 -3.31 11.49
CA PRO A 15 -8.39 -4.56 12.06
C PRO A 15 -8.40 -5.73 11.05
N VAL A 16 -8.54 -5.44 9.76
CA VAL A 16 -8.52 -6.46 8.70
C VAL A 16 -7.13 -7.09 8.59
N PHE A 17 -6.09 -6.26 8.48
CA PHE A 17 -4.72 -6.76 8.37
C PHE A 17 -4.20 -7.37 9.68
N ASP A 18 -4.63 -6.86 10.83
CA ASP A 18 -4.38 -7.52 12.12
C ASP A 18 -4.97 -8.94 12.17
N GLY A 19 -6.19 -9.11 11.66
CA GLY A 19 -6.84 -10.40 11.54
C GLY A 19 -6.08 -11.37 10.62
N LEU A 20 -5.71 -10.90 9.42
CA LEU A 20 -4.93 -11.69 8.46
C LEU A 20 -3.56 -12.10 9.01
N ARG A 21 -2.85 -11.19 9.71
CA ARG A 21 -1.60 -11.53 10.40
C ARG A 21 -1.86 -12.58 11.47
N ALA A 22 -2.91 -12.43 12.29
CA ALA A 22 -3.20 -13.39 13.34
C ALA A 22 -3.50 -14.81 12.80
N SER A 23 -4.14 -14.93 11.63
CA SER A 23 -4.43 -16.23 11.02
C SER A 23 -3.24 -16.83 10.27
N GLU A 24 -2.54 -16.04 9.46
CA GLU A 24 -1.54 -16.58 8.52
C GLU A 24 -0.10 -16.45 9.04
N HIS A 25 0.21 -15.39 9.80
CA HIS A 25 1.57 -15.03 10.18
C HIS A 25 1.68 -14.43 11.60
N PRO A 26 1.29 -15.15 12.67
CA PRO A 26 1.16 -14.58 14.01
C PRO A 26 2.47 -14.02 14.61
N GLY A 27 3.64 -14.42 14.10
CA GLY A 27 4.94 -13.89 14.52
C GLY A 27 5.40 -12.61 13.80
N LEU A 28 4.67 -12.16 12.78
CA LEU A 28 4.99 -10.95 12.02
C LEU A 28 4.52 -9.70 12.79
N GLU A 29 5.43 -8.76 13.02
CA GLU A 29 5.05 -7.45 13.56
C GLU A 29 4.49 -6.58 12.41
N LEU A 30 3.26 -6.08 12.56
CA LEU A 30 2.68 -5.10 11.65
C LEU A 30 2.80 -3.70 12.25
N ARG A 31 3.18 -2.73 11.41
CA ARG A 31 3.17 -1.30 11.76
C ARG A 31 2.24 -0.54 10.85
N HIS A 32 1.11 -0.14 11.41
CA HIS A 32 0.06 0.54 10.67
C HIS A 32 0.31 2.05 10.65
N HIS A 33 0.35 2.63 9.45
CA HIS A 33 0.40 4.07 9.22
C HIS A 33 -0.84 4.48 8.42
N VAL A 34 -1.64 5.38 8.97
CA VAL A 34 -2.88 5.83 8.33
C VAL A 34 -2.73 7.28 7.91
N GLU A 35 -2.90 7.52 6.61
CA GLU A 35 -2.71 8.81 5.93
C GLU A 35 -3.92 9.10 5.03
N GLU A 36 -5.06 9.45 5.64
CA GLU A 36 -6.34 9.59 4.94
C GLU A 36 -6.32 10.70 3.87
N GLU A 37 -5.57 11.78 4.11
CA GLU A 37 -5.47 12.92 3.18
C GLU A 37 -4.82 12.53 1.85
N LEU A 38 -3.97 11.49 1.81
CA LEU A 38 -3.39 11.00 0.55
C LEU A 38 -4.48 10.55 -0.43
N LEU A 39 -5.49 9.82 0.05
CA LEU A 39 -6.61 9.42 -0.80
C LEU A 39 -7.52 10.61 -1.11
N ALA A 40 -7.80 11.47 -0.12
CA ALA A 40 -8.65 12.64 -0.34
C ALA A 40 -8.08 13.54 -1.44
N ARG A 41 -6.77 13.80 -1.41
CA ARG A 41 -6.07 14.61 -2.41
C ARG A 41 -5.91 13.89 -3.75
N ALA A 42 -5.53 12.60 -3.75
CA ALA A 42 -5.42 11.83 -4.99
C ALA A 42 -6.76 11.74 -5.75
N ARG A 43 -7.89 11.74 -5.05
CA ARG A 43 -9.22 11.81 -5.66
C ARG A 43 -9.55 13.15 -6.31
N ARG A 44 -9.04 14.26 -5.74
CA ARG A 44 -9.29 15.62 -6.26
C ARG A 44 -8.34 16.00 -7.40
N GLU A 45 -7.07 15.63 -7.27
CA GLU A 45 -5.97 16.14 -8.11
C GLU A 45 -5.28 15.04 -8.93
N GLY A 46 -5.65 13.78 -8.73
CA GLY A 46 -5.03 12.61 -9.35
C GLY A 46 -3.90 12.00 -8.49
N PRO A 47 -3.55 10.71 -8.71
CA PRO A 47 -2.50 10.03 -7.95
C PRO A 47 -1.12 10.71 -8.01
N ASP A 48 -0.77 11.29 -9.15
CA ASP A 48 0.55 11.93 -9.33
C ASP A 48 0.71 13.19 -8.48
N ALA A 49 -0.40 13.88 -8.15
CA ALA A 49 -0.36 15.08 -7.33
C ALA A 49 0.10 14.81 -5.88
N VAL A 50 -0.01 13.55 -5.41
CA VAL A 50 0.39 13.17 -4.06
C VAL A 50 1.79 12.55 -3.98
N VAL A 51 2.53 12.46 -5.09
CA VAL A 51 3.89 11.87 -5.12
C VAL A 51 4.81 12.38 -3.99
N PRO A 52 4.95 13.70 -3.72
CA PRO A 52 5.80 14.17 -2.63
C PRO A 52 5.33 13.70 -1.25
N ALA A 53 4.01 13.65 -1.03
CA ALA A 53 3.42 13.25 0.25
C ALA A 53 3.51 11.73 0.46
N VAL A 54 3.32 10.93 -0.59
CA VAL A 54 3.53 9.48 -0.56
C VAL A 54 5.00 9.17 -0.26
N ARG A 55 5.95 9.88 -0.88
CA ARG A 55 7.39 9.72 -0.58
C ARG A 55 7.68 9.94 0.91
N ALA A 56 7.21 11.05 1.46
CA ALA A 56 7.39 11.38 2.87
C ALA A 56 6.73 10.35 3.80
N ALA A 57 5.55 9.83 3.43
CA ALA A 57 4.89 8.77 4.19
C ALA A 57 5.69 7.46 4.17
N LEU A 58 6.17 7.03 3.00
CA LEU A 58 6.99 5.82 2.86
C LEU A 58 8.29 5.90 3.66
N GLN A 59 8.97 7.05 3.66
CA GLN A 59 10.16 7.29 4.48
C GLN A 59 9.85 7.14 5.98
N ARG A 60 8.78 7.80 6.45
CA ARG A 60 8.34 7.67 7.84
C ARG A 60 8.01 6.24 8.23
N VAL A 61 7.33 5.49 7.36
CA VAL A 61 7.03 4.07 7.60
C VAL A 61 8.32 3.24 7.68
N ALA A 62 9.24 3.44 6.73
CA ALA A 62 10.50 2.70 6.66
C ALA A 62 11.41 2.97 7.88
N ASP A 63 11.42 4.21 8.37
CA ASP A 63 12.18 4.61 9.56
C ASP A 63 11.55 4.10 10.87
N GLY A 64 10.40 3.41 10.79
CA GLY A 64 9.71 2.80 11.92
C GLY A 64 8.67 3.70 12.60
N GLY A 65 8.33 4.84 11.99
CA GLY A 65 7.30 5.73 12.48
C GLY A 65 7.66 6.48 13.76
N ASP A 66 6.62 6.88 14.49
CA ASP A 66 6.75 7.53 15.81
C ASP A 66 7.18 6.56 16.93
N ALA A 67 7.29 5.25 16.64
CA ALA A 67 7.65 4.22 17.61
C ALA A 67 9.13 4.27 18.06
N GLY A 68 9.96 5.12 17.44
CA GLY A 68 11.34 5.38 17.85
C GLY A 68 12.30 4.21 17.61
N ARG A 69 13.57 4.41 17.99
CA ARG A 69 14.74 3.54 17.69
C ARG A 69 14.73 2.16 18.39
N GLY A 70 13.64 1.76 19.04
CA GLY A 70 13.54 0.52 19.84
C GLY A 70 12.77 -0.62 19.17
N GLY A 71 12.03 -0.35 18.09
CA GLY A 71 11.27 -1.37 17.36
C GLY A 71 12.13 -2.20 16.39
N ARG A 72 11.61 -3.36 15.96
CA ARG A 72 12.16 -4.14 14.83
C ARG A 72 12.38 -3.28 13.57
N ALA A 73 13.34 -3.61 12.71
CA ALA A 73 13.46 -2.88 11.44
C ALA A 73 12.28 -3.19 10.51
N VAL A 74 11.73 -2.17 9.85
CA VAL A 74 10.76 -2.36 8.76
C VAL A 74 11.51 -2.79 7.51
N ARG A 75 11.16 -3.96 6.96
CA ARG A 75 11.88 -4.55 5.81
C ARG A 75 11.16 -4.44 4.49
N ALA A 76 9.87 -4.13 4.55
CA ALA A 76 9.05 -3.82 3.39
C ALA A 76 7.88 -2.95 3.83
N VAL A 77 7.24 -2.28 2.86
CA VAL A 77 6.00 -1.55 3.05
C VAL A 77 4.92 -2.12 2.14
N LEU A 78 3.76 -2.44 2.71
CA LEU A 78 2.55 -2.78 1.97
C LEU A 78 1.67 -1.52 1.85
N CYS A 79 1.50 -1.01 0.63
CA CYS A 79 0.52 0.03 0.34
C CYS A 79 -0.85 -0.62 0.11
N THR A 80 -1.82 -0.32 0.97
CA THR A 80 -3.16 -0.95 0.91
C THR A 80 -4.18 -0.14 0.11
N CYS A 81 -3.77 0.98 -0.48
CA CYS A 81 -4.65 1.83 -1.27
C CYS A 81 -4.31 1.69 -2.76
N SER A 82 -5.21 1.07 -3.53
CA SER A 82 -5.05 0.89 -4.97
C SER A 82 -4.97 2.20 -5.76
N THR A 83 -5.62 3.28 -5.29
CA THR A 83 -5.54 4.61 -5.91
C THR A 83 -4.09 5.15 -5.94
N ILE A 84 -3.33 4.99 -4.85
CA ILE A 84 -1.94 5.49 -4.76
C ILE A 84 -0.91 4.37 -4.90
N GLY A 85 -1.34 3.12 -5.13
CA GLY A 85 -0.50 1.93 -5.09
C GLY A 85 0.63 1.96 -6.12
N GLY A 86 0.33 2.40 -7.35
CA GLY A 86 1.35 2.54 -8.40
C GLY A 86 2.41 3.59 -8.06
N VAL A 87 1.99 4.74 -7.52
CA VAL A 87 2.90 5.79 -7.05
C VAL A 87 3.79 5.27 -5.91
N ALA A 88 3.20 4.60 -4.92
CA ALA A 88 3.94 4.07 -3.78
C ALA A 88 4.97 3.01 -4.20
N GLU A 89 4.59 2.10 -5.09
CA GLU A 89 5.47 1.04 -5.59
C GLU A 89 6.64 1.59 -6.41
N ALA A 90 6.40 2.57 -7.28
CA ALA A 90 7.46 3.24 -8.04
C ALA A 90 8.46 3.94 -7.11
N LEU A 91 7.96 4.66 -6.11
CA LEU A 91 8.79 5.35 -5.12
C LEU A 91 9.60 4.41 -4.23
N GLY A 92 9.09 3.21 -3.93
CA GLY A 92 9.84 2.20 -3.17
C GLY A 92 11.19 1.87 -3.79
N SER A 93 11.20 1.70 -5.12
CA SER A 93 12.43 1.43 -5.88
C SER A 93 13.44 2.58 -5.76
N GLU A 94 12.97 3.83 -5.79
CA GLU A 94 13.82 5.02 -5.64
C GLU A 94 14.36 5.21 -4.22
N LEU A 95 13.56 4.83 -3.21
CA LEU A 95 13.91 4.99 -1.80
C LEU A 95 14.77 3.83 -1.26
N GLY A 96 14.98 2.77 -2.03
CA GLY A 96 15.67 1.56 -1.58
C GLY A 96 14.87 0.76 -0.56
N VAL A 97 13.55 0.94 -0.50
CA VAL A 97 12.64 0.24 0.40
C VAL A 97 11.70 -0.63 -0.43
N PRO A 98 11.63 -1.95 -0.23
CA PRO A 98 10.66 -2.79 -0.93
C PRO A 98 9.24 -2.32 -0.62
N VAL A 99 8.53 -1.81 -1.64
CA VAL A 99 7.12 -1.42 -1.54
C VAL A 99 6.31 -2.35 -2.43
N VAL A 100 5.25 -2.94 -1.87
CA VAL A 100 4.29 -3.76 -2.60
C VAL A 100 2.92 -3.11 -2.50
N ARG A 101 2.20 -3.02 -3.61
CA ARG A 101 0.78 -2.62 -3.61
C ARG A 101 -0.13 -3.84 -3.48
N VAL A 102 -1.16 -3.72 -2.65
CA VAL A 102 -2.05 -4.83 -2.25
C VAL A 102 -2.78 -5.52 -3.42
N ASP A 103 -3.06 -4.80 -4.48
CA ASP A 103 -3.83 -5.24 -5.65
C ASP A 103 -2.97 -5.91 -6.73
N ARG A 104 -1.64 -5.85 -6.66
CA ARG A 104 -0.74 -6.54 -7.60
C ARG A 104 -0.95 -8.07 -7.62
N PRO A 105 -0.99 -8.79 -6.49
CA PRO A 105 -1.26 -10.24 -6.51
C PRO A 105 -2.66 -10.56 -7.05
N MET A 106 -3.67 -9.72 -6.76
CA MET A 106 -5.02 -9.86 -7.30
C MET A 106 -5.02 -9.70 -8.83
N ALA A 107 -4.35 -8.67 -9.36
CA ALA A 107 -4.24 -8.42 -10.79
C ALA A 107 -3.50 -9.55 -11.52
N ALA A 108 -2.39 -10.03 -10.96
CA ALA A 108 -1.64 -11.16 -11.52
C ALA A 108 -2.49 -12.43 -11.61
N ALA A 109 -3.27 -12.73 -10.57
CA ALA A 109 -4.20 -13.85 -10.58
C ALA A 109 -5.31 -13.69 -11.62
N ALA A 110 -5.84 -12.47 -11.82
CA ALA A 110 -6.87 -12.20 -12.82
C ALA A 110 -6.35 -12.41 -14.26
N VAL A 111 -5.17 -11.90 -14.58
CA VAL A 111 -4.53 -12.10 -15.91
C VAL A 111 -4.24 -13.58 -16.16
N ALA A 112 -3.77 -14.30 -15.13
CA ALA A 112 -3.53 -15.75 -15.23
C ALA A 112 -4.82 -16.55 -15.45
N ALA A 113 -5.97 -16.07 -14.99
CA ALA A 113 -7.26 -16.75 -15.15
C ALA A 113 -7.85 -16.61 -16.57
N GLY A 114 -7.49 -15.57 -17.31
CA GLY A 114 -7.88 -15.44 -18.71
C GLY A 114 -7.81 -14.02 -19.28
N PRO A 115 -8.08 -13.86 -20.57
CA PRO A 115 -7.85 -12.62 -21.30
C PRO A 115 -8.93 -11.54 -21.11
N ARG A 116 -10.02 -11.85 -20.38
CA ARG A 116 -11.12 -10.92 -20.13
C ARG A 116 -11.24 -10.66 -18.64
N VAL A 117 -10.70 -9.53 -18.20
CA VAL A 117 -10.72 -9.10 -16.80
C VAL A 117 -11.79 -8.03 -16.61
N VAL A 118 -12.65 -8.20 -15.61
CA VAL A 118 -13.59 -7.17 -15.15
C VAL A 118 -13.03 -6.55 -13.88
N LEU A 119 -12.92 -5.22 -13.87
CA LEU A 119 -12.45 -4.45 -12.73
C LEU A 119 -13.64 -3.80 -12.02
N LEU A 120 -13.79 -4.09 -10.72
CA LEU A 120 -14.78 -3.46 -9.85
C LEU A 120 -14.03 -2.61 -8.82
N ALA A 121 -14.35 -1.32 -8.76
CA ALA A 121 -13.71 -0.37 -7.85
C ALA A 121 -14.76 0.45 -7.08
N THR A 122 -14.45 0.74 -5.81
CA THR A 122 -15.29 1.56 -4.94
C THR A 122 -15.22 3.06 -5.28
N VAL A 123 -14.08 3.51 -5.80
CA VAL A 123 -13.84 4.91 -6.18
C VAL A 123 -13.21 4.98 -7.56
N ALA A 124 -13.59 5.98 -8.35
CA ALA A 124 -13.12 6.17 -9.72
C ALA A 124 -11.59 6.31 -9.82
N SER A 125 -10.94 6.93 -8.82
CA SER A 125 -9.49 7.11 -8.76
C SER A 125 -8.68 5.80 -8.72
N THR A 126 -9.33 4.67 -8.41
CA THR A 126 -8.70 3.35 -8.40
C THR A 126 -8.64 2.71 -9.79
N VAL A 127 -9.55 3.09 -10.70
CA VAL A 127 -9.72 2.42 -12.00
C VAL A 127 -8.43 2.50 -12.81
N GLY A 128 -7.94 3.71 -13.12
CA GLY A 128 -6.70 3.88 -13.91
C GLY A 128 -5.49 3.14 -13.32
N PRO A 129 -5.12 3.38 -12.04
CA PRO A 129 -3.98 2.72 -11.42
C PRO A 129 -4.05 1.19 -11.37
N THR A 130 -5.25 0.60 -11.37
CA THR A 130 -5.45 -0.85 -11.28
C THR A 130 -5.60 -1.49 -12.66
N SER A 131 -6.24 -0.80 -13.62
CA SER A 131 -6.28 -1.23 -15.02
C SER A 131 -4.88 -1.40 -15.61
N ALA A 132 -3.95 -0.49 -15.27
CA ALA A 132 -2.55 -0.59 -15.69
C ALA A 132 -1.80 -1.86 -15.21
N LEU A 133 -2.38 -2.65 -14.29
CA LEU A 133 -1.81 -3.94 -13.87
C LEU A 133 -2.29 -5.13 -14.70
N VAL A 134 -3.35 -4.96 -15.51
CA VAL A 134 -4.04 -6.05 -16.21
C VAL A 134 -4.13 -5.83 -17.73
N GLU A 135 -3.64 -4.68 -18.21
CA GLU A 135 -3.44 -4.34 -19.62
C GLU A 135 -2.09 -4.85 -20.13
#